data_AF-A0A3D3EYB8-F1
#
_entry.id   AF-A0A3D3EYB8-F1
#
_cell.length_a   1.000
_cell.length_b   1.000
_cell.length_c   1.000
_cell.angle_alpha   90.00
_cell.angle_beta   90.00
_cell.angle_gamma   90.00
#
_symmetry.space_group_name_H-M   'P 1'
#
loop_
_entity.id
_entity.type
_entity.pdbx_description
1 polymer ?
#
loop_
_entity_poly.entity_id
_entity_poly.type
_entity_poly.pdbx_seq_one_letter_code
_entity_poly.pdbx_strand_id
1 'polypeptide(L)'
;MQELKLDLSNLAEMFRGILPEEKVAAAQTAFLKEASEAMHTFYTGKMQTLPKAGIYGFNWFNIWYTPGVSKVSTAIREDQDESYRLSNRGNMVAVVSDSTRVLGDGDCGPAGGLGVMEGKAMLMKYLGACDAFALCVNNRDAEGN
;
A
#
# COMPACT_ATOMS: atom_id res chain seq x y z
N MET A 1 31.96 -17.40 0.42
CA MET A 1 31.13 -16.20 0.22
C MET A 1 30.10 -16.22 1.36
N GLN A 2 29.90 -15.11 2.08
CA GLN A 2 28.85 -15.09 3.10
C GLN A 2 27.48 -15.16 2.40
N GLU A 3 26.49 -15.75 3.07
CA GLU A 3 25.12 -15.82 2.55
C GLU A 3 24.35 -14.55 2.95
N LEU A 4 23.51 -14.03 2.07
CA LEU A 4 22.65 -12.90 2.39
C LEU A 4 21.57 -13.36 3.38
N LYS A 5 21.48 -12.70 4.54
CA LYS A 5 20.44 -12.98 5.52
C LYS A 5 19.08 -12.50 5.01
N LEU A 6 18.02 -13.23 5.37
CA LEU A 6 16.64 -12.87 4.99
C LEU A 6 16.19 -11.51 5.53
N ASP A 7 16.73 -11.08 6.67
CA ASP A 7 16.45 -9.76 7.26
C ASP A 7 17.28 -8.62 6.63
N LEU A 8 18.12 -8.94 5.63
CA LEU A 8 19.04 -8.03 4.94
C LEU A 8 20.05 -7.31 5.86
N SER A 9 20.19 -7.74 7.13
CA SER A 9 21.01 -7.05 8.12
C SER A 9 22.51 -7.04 7.78
N ASN A 10 22.98 -7.98 6.95
CA ASN A 10 24.37 -8.07 6.49
C ASN A 10 24.61 -7.55 5.06
N LEU A 11 23.67 -6.81 4.46
CA LEU A 11 23.78 -6.37 3.06
C LEU A 11 25.03 -5.53 2.78
N ALA A 12 25.38 -4.59 3.65
CA ALA A 12 26.58 -3.76 3.48
C ALA A 12 27.87 -4.59 3.59
N GLU A 13 27.93 -5.53 4.55
CA GLU A 13 29.07 -6.43 4.74
C GLU A 13 29.29 -7.34 3.53
N MET A 14 28.20 -7.83 2.94
CA MET A 14 28.22 -8.61 1.71
C MET A 14 28.96 -7.88 0.57
N PHE A 15 28.66 -6.60 0.36
CA PHE A 15 29.31 -5.82 -0.70
C PHE A 15 30.74 -5.40 -0.34
N ARG A 16 31.05 -5.08 0.92
CA ARG A 16 32.42 -4.80 1.36
C ARG A 16 33.37 -5.97 1.15
N GLY A 17 32.87 -7.20 1.20
CA GLY A 17 33.66 -8.40 0.93
C GLY A 17 34.07 -8.57 -0.55
N ILE A 18 33.51 -7.78 -1.47
CA ILE A 18 33.64 -7.98 -2.93
C ILE A 18 34.00 -6.68 -3.66
N LEU A 19 33.65 -5.51 -3.11
CA LEU A 19 33.80 -4.19 -3.73
C LEU A 19 34.59 -3.23 -2.84
N PRO A 20 35.29 -2.24 -3.42
CA PRO A 20 35.85 -1.10 -2.69
C PRO A 20 34.79 -0.30 -1.92
N GLU A 21 35.15 0.28 -0.77
CA GLU A 21 34.20 0.98 0.15
C GLU A 21 33.42 2.09 -0.57
N GLU A 22 34.05 2.83 -1.48
CA GLU A 22 33.41 3.91 -2.24
C GLU A 22 32.30 3.43 -3.18
N LYS A 23 32.27 2.13 -3.53
CA LYS A 23 31.24 1.53 -4.38
C LYS A 23 30.13 0.84 -3.60
N VAL A 24 30.30 0.62 -2.29
CA VAL A 24 29.37 -0.16 -1.46
C VAL A 24 27.98 0.46 -1.40
N ALA A 25 27.88 1.78 -1.25
CA ALA A 25 26.58 2.48 -1.20
C ALA A 25 25.81 2.39 -2.54
N ALA A 26 26.52 2.54 -3.66
CA ALA A 26 25.94 2.43 -5.00
C ALA A 26 25.47 0.99 -5.28
N ALA A 27 26.26 0.00 -4.88
CA ALA A 27 25.92 -1.42 -5.02
C ALA A 27 24.67 -1.80 -4.20
N GLN A 28 24.59 -1.35 -2.95
CA GLN A 28 23.39 -1.54 -2.12
C GLN A 28 22.15 -0.94 -2.78
N THR A 29 22.27 0.29 -3.29
CA THR A 29 21.16 0.96 -3.97
C THR A 29 20.71 0.20 -5.21
N ALA A 30 21.65 -0.25 -6.05
CA ALA A 30 21.35 -1.03 -7.24
C ALA A 30 20.65 -2.35 -6.90
N PHE A 31 21.19 -3.09 -5.92
CA PHE A 31 20.57 -4.33 -5.44
C PHE A 31 19.15 -4.12 -4.92
N LEU A 32 18.93 -3.10 -4.08
CA LEU A 32 17.60 -2.84 -3.51
C LEU A 32 16.58 -2.43 -4.58
N LYS A 33 17.00 -1.73 -5.65
CA LYS A 33 16.12 -1.40 -6.78
C LYS A 33 15.67 -2.66 -7.52
N GLU A 34 16.61 -3.52 -7.93
CA GLU A 34 16.33 -4.78 -8.62
C GLU A 34 15.49 -5.73 -7.74
N ALA A 35 15.87 -5.88 -6.47
CA ALA A 35 15.13 -6.70 -5.52
C ALA A 35 13.71 -6.16 -5.29
N SER A 36 13.53 -4.83 -5.23
CA SER A 36 12.21 -4.21 -5.10
C SER A 36 11.34 -4.57 -6.30
N GLU A 37 11.82 -4.42 -7.53
CA GLU A 37 11.06 -4.81 -8.74
C GLU A 37 10.68 -6.29 -8.73
N ALA A 38 11.64 -7.17 -8.42
CA ALA A 38 11.40 -8.61 -8.34
C ALA A 38 10.33 -8.97 -7.30
N MET A 39 10.37 -8.36 -6.11
CA MET A 39 9.40 -8.64 -5.05
C MET A 39 8.01 -8.09 -5.36
N HIS A 40 7.90 -6.90 -5.94
CA HIS A 40 6.60 -6.38 -6.38
C HIS A 40 5.99 -7.25 -7.48
N THR A 41 6.82 -7.80 -8.37
CA THR A 41 6.38 -8.75 -9.39
C THR A 41 5.89 -10.06 -8.76
N PHE A 42 6.65 -10.62 -7.81
CA PHE A 42 6.30 -11.87 -7.14
C PHE A 42 4.98 -11.79 -6.36
N TYR A 43 4.79 -10.73 -5.58
CA TYR A 43 3.58 -10.55 -4.76
C TYR A 43 2.44 -9.83 -5.49
N THR A 44 2.68 -9.28 -6.69
CA THR A 44 1.75 -8.42 -7.42
C THR A 44 1.31 -7.21 -6.57
N GLY A 45 2.31 -6.48 -6.07
CA GLY A 45 2.13 -5.41 -5.08
C GLY A 45 2.53 -5.84 -3.68
N LYS A 46 1.99 -5.17 -2.67
CA LYS A 46 2.37 -5.33 -1.24
C LYS A 46 1.17 -5.36 -0.29
N MET A 47 0.02 -4.85 -0.73
CA MET A 47 -1.19 -4.72 0.10
C MET A 47 -2.32 -5.61 -0.41
N GLN A 48 -3.15 -6.08 0.51
CA GLN A 48 -4.37 -6.84 0.22
C GLN A 48 -5.51 -6.36 1.11
N THR A 49 -6.74 -6.59 0.68
CA THR A 49 -7.95 -6.35 1.49
C THR A 49 -8.43 -7.68 2.06
N LEU A 50 -8.69 -7.72 3.37
CA LEU A 50 -9.18 -8.91 4.05
C LEU A 50 -10.44 -8.58 4.88
N PRO A 51 -11.42 -9.50 4.95
CA PRO A 51 -12.54 -9.35 5.88
C PRO A 51 -12.06 -9.32 7.33
N LYS A 52 -12.57 -8.36 8.11
CA LYS A 52 -12.40 -8.34 9.59
C LYS A 52 -13.58 -8.98 10.34
N ALA A 53 -14.72 -9.15 9.66
CA ALA A 53 -15.93 -9.72 10.21
C ALA A 53 -15.97 -11.24 9.99
N GLY A 54 -16.58 -11.97 10.92
CA GLY A 54 -16.76 -13.41 10.80
C GLY A 54 -17.75 -13.80 9.72
N ILE A 55 -17.41 -14.85 8.96
CA ILE A 55 -18.27 -15.45 7.94
C ILE A 55 -18.40 -16.93 8.30
N TYR A 56 -19.45 -17.29 9.04
CA TYR A 56 -19.63 -18.64 9.61
C TYR A 56 -20.56 -19.53 8.79
N GLY A 57 -20.63 -19.27 7.49
CA GLY A 57 -21.51 -19.94 6.54
C GLY A 57 -22.29 -18.94 5.69
N PHE A 58 -22.91 -19.45 4.62
CA PHE A 58 -23.52 -18.64 3.58
C PHE A 58 -24.61 -17.67 4.11
N ASN A 59 -25.39 -18.12 5.10
CA ASN A 59 -26.49 -17.31 5.65
C ASN A 59 -26.04 -16.01 6.34
N TRP A 60 -24.76 -15.86 6.70
CA TRP A 60 -24.23 -14.60 7.25
C TRP A 60 -24.23 -13.46 6.23
N PHE A 61 -24.24 -13.76 4.93
CA PHE A 61 -24.41 -12.73 3.90
C PHE A 61 -25.78 -12.05 3.97
N ASN A 62 -26.80 -12.67 4.57
CA ASN A 62 -28.08 -12.00 4.81
C ASN A 62 -27.97 -10.86 5.85
N ILE A 63 -26.93 -10.86 6.68
CA ILE A 63 -26.61 -9.79 7.66
C ILE A 63 -25.68 -8.76 7.00
N TRP A 64 -24.54 -9.23 6.47
CA TRP A 64 -23.50 -8.36 5.90
C TRP A 64 -23.90 -7.72 4.57
N TYR A 65 -24.89 -8.29 3.90
CA TYR A 65 -25.43 -7.84 2.63
C TYR A 65 -26.96 -7.84 2.67
N THR A 66 -27.61 -7.88 1.51
CA THR A 66 -29.06 -7.89 1.41
C THR A 66 -29.66 -9.13 2.09
N PRO A 67 -30.74 -8.98 2.88
CA PRO A 67 -31.47 -7.73 3.15
C PRO A 67 -30.93 -6.88 4.32
N GLY A 68 -30.11 -7.44 5.21
CA GLY A 68 -29.70 -6.82 6.47
C GLY A 68 -28.98 -5.46 6.33
N VAL A 69 -28.11 -5.32 5.33
CA VAL A 69 -27.32 -4.09 5.08
C VAL A 69 -28.17 -2.83 4.88
N SER A 70 -29.45 -2.98 4.55
CA SER A 70 -30.41 -1.87 4.43
C SER A 70 -30.53 -1.07 5.75
N LYS A 71 -30.44 -1.72 6.92
CA LYS A 71 -30.52 -1.00 8.20
C LYS A 71 -29.29 -0.12 8.45
N VAL A 72 -28.10 -0.55 8.02
CA VAL A 72 -26.88 0.28 8.07
C VAL A 72 -27.04 1.51 7.18
N SER A 73 -27.54 1.32 5.95
CA SER A 73 -27.75 2.41 4.99
C SER A 73 -28.76 3.45 5.48
N THR A 74 -29.87 3.01 6.06
CA THR A 74 -30.92 3.91 6.60
C THR A 74 -30.48 4.62 7.87
N ALA A 75 -29.71 3.97 8.75
CA ALA A 75 -29.13 4.62 9.93
C ALA A 75 -28.15 5.73 9.53
N ILE A 76 -27.25 5.47 8.57
CA ILE A 76 -26.30 6.50 8.07
C ILE A 76 -27.06 7.64 7.38
N ARG A 77 -28.14 7.35 6.65
CA ARG A 77 -28.98 8.39 6.03
C ARG A 77 -29.62 9.31 7.09
N GLU A 78 -30.06 8.75 8.21
CA GLU A 78 -30.66 9.51 9.32
C GLU A 78 -29.61 10.31 10.11
N ASP A 79 -28.40 9.75 10.27
CA ASP A 79 -27.25 10.41 10.89
C ASP A 79 -25.94 10.02 10.19
N GLN A 80 -25.31 10.98 9.51
CA GLN A 80 -24.10 10.71 8.73
C GLN A 80 -22.89 10.33 9.60
N ASP A 81 -22.86 10.73 10.87
CA ASP A 81 -21.74 10.41 11.77
C ASP A 81 -21.74 8.92 12.17
N GLU A 82 -22.89 8.24 12.07
CA GLU A 82 -22.96 6.79 12.27
C GLU A 82 -22.08 6.01 11.29
N SER A 83 -21.67 6.61 10.16
CA SER A 83 -20.70 5.99 9.24
C SER A 83 -19.33 5.71 9.90
N TYR A 84 -18.91 6.49 10.90
CA TYR A 84 -17.69 6.22 11.67
C TYR A 84 -17.81 4.98 12.56
N ARG A 85 -19.03 4.67 13.02
CA ARG A 85 -19.33 3.53 13.89
C ARG A 85 -19.70 2.26 13.11
N LEU A 86 -20.42 2.43 11.99
CA LEU A 86 -21.03 1.35 11.21
C LEU A 86 -20.20 0.92 9.99
N SER A 87 -19.04 1.53 9.74
CA SER A 87 -18.18 1.19 8.61
C SER A 87 -16.70 1.26 8.95
N ASN A 88 -15.83 1.05 7.96
CA ASN A 88 -14.38 1.22 8.12
C ASN A 88 -13.92 2.69 8.15
N ARG A 89 -14.81 3.67 7.92
CA ARG A 89 -14.47 5.10 7.77
C ARG A 89 -13.59 5.63 8.90
N GLY A 90 -13.79 5.20 10.14
CA GLY A 90 -13.02 5.68 11.29
C GLY A 90 -11.54 5.29 11.30
N ASN A 91 -11.12 4.28 10.54
CA ASN A 91 -9.73 3.81 10.49
C ASN A 91 -9.16 3.77 9.06
N MET A 92 -9.94 4.15 8.05
CA MET A 92 -9.59 3.99 6.64
C MET A 92 -9.03 5.29 6.05
N VAL A 93 -7.83 5.21 5.47
CA VAL A 93 -7.11 6.34 4.86
C VAL A 93 -6.87 6.06 3.37
N ALA A 94 -7.23 7.03 2.51
CA ALA A 94 -6.81 7.02 1.12
C ALA A 94 -5.48 7.78 0.98
N VAL A 95 -4.44 7.11 0.48
CA VAL A 95 -3.17 7.76 0.13
C VAL A 95 -3.27 8.27 -1.30
N VAL A 96 -3.70 9.52 -1.45
CA VAL A 96 -4.01 10.14 -2.75
C VAL A 96 -2.78 10.82 -3.35
N SER A 97 -2.55 10.61 -4.65
CA SER A 97 -1.46 11.23 -5.41
C SER A 97 -1.86 11.43 -6.86
N ASP A 98 -1.41 12.50 -7.49
CA ASP A 98 -1.47 12.67 -8.95
C ASP A 98 -0.17 12.19 -9.66
N SER A 99 0.82 11.80 -8.87
CA SER A 99 2.11 11.26 -9.31
C SER A 99 2.97 12.23 -10.12
N THR A 100 2.68 13.54 -10.02
CA THR A 100 3.46 14.60 -10.70
C THR A 100 4.83 14.86 -10.07
N ARG A 101 5.04 14.39 -8.84
CA ARG A 101 6.34 14.46 -8.14
C ARG A 101 6.56 13.27 -7.22
N VAL A 102 6.97 12.15 -7.80
CA VAL A 102 7.29 10.92 -7.08
C VAL A 102 8.75 10.95 -6.67
N LEU A 103 9.01 11.17 -5.37
CA LEU A 103 10.36 11.23 -4.80
C LEU A 103 11.28 12.21 -5.57
N GLY A 104 12.47 11.76 -5.97
CA GLY A 104 13.38 12.51 -6.84
C GLY A 104 13.17 12.24 -8.34
N ASP A 105 12.23 11.37 -8.69
CA ASP A 105 12.02 10.89 -10.07
C ASP A 105 11.05 11.80 -10.86
N GLY A 106 10.43 12.78 -10.19
CA GLY A 106 9.60 13.80 -10.84
C GLY A 106 8.23 13.26 -11.28
N ASP A 107 7.78 13.67 -12.45
CA ASP A 107 6.51 13.24 -13.03
C ASP A 107 6.63 11.82 -13.60
N CYS A 108 6.00 10.85 -12.94
CA CYS A 108 6.00 9.45 -13.36
C CYS A 108 4.68 9.03 -14.03
N GLY A 109 3.80 9.99 -14.36
CA GLY A 109 2.46 9.76 -14.85
C GLY A 109 1.51 9.17 -13.79
N PRO A 110 0.19 9.14 -14.04
CA PRO A 110 -0.82 8.87 -13.01
C PRO A 110 -0.56 7.58 -12.22
N ALA A 111 -0.23 6.47 -12.89
CA ALA A 111 0.05 5.20 -12.22
C ALA A 111 1.45 5.10 -11.60
N GLY A 112 2.39 5.98 -11.96
CA GLY A 112 3.79 5.89 -11.57
C GLY A 112 4.04 6.00 -10.07
N GLY A 113 3.14 6.66 -9.33
CA GLY A 113 3.23 6.76 -7.88
C GLY A 113 2.76 5.53 -7.11
N LEU A 114 2.17 4.51 -7.76
CA LEU A 114 1.49 3.39 -7.06
C LEU A 114 2.42 2.64 -6.10
N GLY A 115 3.65 2.34 -6.52
CA GLY A 115 4.63 1.67 -5.64
C GLY A 115 4.93 2.47 -4.37
N VAL A 116 5.05 3.80 -4.49
CA VAL A 116 5.29 4.70 -3.35
C VAL A 116 4.05 4.82 -2.47
N MET A 117 2.87 5.02 -3.05
CA MET A 117 1.63 5.19 -2.28
C MET A 117 1.20 3.90 -1.58
N GLU A 118 1.39 2.75 -2.22
CA GLU A 118 1.18 1.44 -1.59
C GLU A 118 2.19 1.20 -0.46
N GLY A 119 3.44 1.64 -0.62
CA GLY A 119 4.44 1.61 0.45
C GLY A 119 4.02 2.45 1.67
N LYS A 120 3.49 3.66 1.44
CA LYS A 120 2.91 4.49 2.51
C LYS A 120 1.73 3.79 3.19
N ALA A 121 0.84 3.17 2.42
CA ALA A 121 -0.29 2.42 2.98
C ALA A 121 0.17 1.23 3.84
N MET A 122 1.20 0.50 3.40
CA MET A 122 1.81 -0.59 4.16
C MET A 122 2.41 -0.10 5.48
N LEU A 123 3.13 1.02 5.48
CA LEU A 123 3.68 1.62 6.70
C LEU A 123 2.58 2.13 7.64
N MET A 124 1.52 2.76 7.12
CA MET A 124 0.35 3.17 7.91
C MET A 124 -0.29 1.98 8.63
N LYS A 125 -0.40 0.83 7.94
CA LYS A 125 -0.94 -0.39 8.54
C LYS A 125 -0.01 -1.01 9.57
N TYR A 126 1.25 -1.22 9.19
CA TYR A 126 2.22 -1.96 10.00
C TYR A 126 2.69 -1.19 11.23
N LEU A 127 2.92 0.13 11.10
CA LEU A 127 3.43 0.97 12.18
C LEU A 127 2.33 1.74 12.93
N GLY A 128 1.26 2.12 12.23
CA GLY A 128 0.20 2.99 12.76
C GLY A 128 -1.14 2.30 13.02
N ALA A 129 -1.27 1.01 12.68
CA ALA A 129 -2.54 0.26 12.74
C ALA A 129 -3.70 0.88 11.91
N CYS A 130 -3.41 1.80 10.99
CA CYS A 130 -4.39 2.42 10.10
C CYS A 130 -4.64 1.53 8.88
N ASP A 131 -5.90 1.31 8.52
CA ASP A 131 -6.22 0.69 7.22
C ASP A 131 -6.02 1.74 6.13
N ALA A 132 -5.23 1.43 5.10
CA ALA A 132 -4.92 2.39 4.06
C ALA A 132 -4.87 1.74 2.68
N PHE A 133 -5.24 2.50 1.65
CA PHE A 133 -5.12 2.09 0.26
C PHE A 133 -4.52 3.21 -0.59
N ALA A 134 -3.77 2.82 -1.63
CA ALA A 134 -3.20 3.75 -2.58
C ALA A 134 -4.27 4.19 -3.60
N LEU A 135 -4.38 5.49 -3.84
CA LEU A 135 -5.25 6.06 -4.87
C LEU A 135 -4.45 7.06 -5.71
N CYS A 136 -3.83 6.57 -6.77
CA CYS A 136 -3.24 7.47 -7.75
C CYS A 136 -4.29 7.87 -8.79
N VAL A 137 -4.42 9.17 -9.05
CA VAL A 137 -5.47 9.75 -9.90
C VAL A 137 -4.86 10.44 -11.11
N ASN A 138 -5.54 10.37 -12.25
CA ASN A 138 -5.25 11.29 -13.35
C ASN A 138 -6.10 12.55 -13.15
N ASN A 139 -5.47 13.64 -12.75
CA ASN A 139 -6.12 14.94 -12.60
C ASN A 139 -5.95 15.84 -13.83
N ARG A 140 -5.35 15.33 -14.91
CA ARG A 140 -5.12 16.11 -16.12
C ARG A 140 -6.34 16.17 -17.02
N ASP A 141 -6.51 17.31 -17.69
CA ASP A 141 -7.51 17.46 -18.74
C ASP A 141 -7.12 16.72 -20.04
N ALA A 142 -7.94 16.86 -21.10
CA ALA A 142 -7.66 16.23 -22.39
C ALA A 142 -6.40 16.77 -23.08
N GLU A 143 -5.92 17.95 -22.67
CA GLU A 143 -4.72 18.62 -23.17
C GLU A 143 -3.48 18.24 -22.36
N GLY A 144 -3.67 17.52 -21.24
CA GLY A 144 -2.59 17.07 -20.37
C GLY A 144 -2.14 18.11 -19.34
N ASN A 145 -2.95 19.15 -19.11
CA ASN A 145 -2.72 20.18 -18.09
C ASN A 145 -3.17 19.72 -16.69
#